data_AF-A0A966WI18-F1
#
_entry.id   AF-A0A966WI18-F1
#
_cell.length_a   1.000
_cell.length_b   1.000
_cell.length_c   1.000
_cell.angle_alpha   90.00
_cell.angle_beta   90.00
_cell.angle_gamma   90.00
#
_symmetry.space_group_name_H-M   'P 1'
#
loop_
_entity.id
_entity.type
_entity.pdbx_description
1 polymer ?
#
loop_
_entity_poly.entity_id
_entity_poly.type
_entity_poly.pdbx_seq_one_letter_code
_entity_poly.pdbx_strand_id
1 'polypeptide(L)'
;MVKGQAQINQTGTAGATSTTIKQSTPQVSINWQSFNVGDKERVNFVQPDASSLAINRILGTEGSIVQGNIRANGQVWLINPNGIVFGKNAQVNVGGLVATTLDTANPGSLTGAQRFNGNSTAAVTNSGLLSASEGGYVALLGHRVSNQGEINAPAGTVALGAGSAVDLQFNNNQLLGVQVYESLLDAMSENGGVVRADAAAAIESFLAEASQGQHQPADVNKEAKVQPESAALIDPKVMMYVLSETVPDDALVVEEAPTSAAFLHQFLKVRRPLQAFGLSSGGLGFGLPGAIGMALANPGRRVVALIGDGSAMYAIQGLWTAAHLRLAV
;
A
#
# COMPACT_ATOMS: atom_id res chain seq x y z
N MET A 1 21.39 -5.19 18.10
CA MET A 1 21.99 -6.54 18.14
C MET A 1 21.86 -7.16 16.75
N VAL A 2 22.94 -7.71 16.20
CA VAL A 2 22.88 -8.56 15.00
C VAL A 2 22.24 -9.89 15.42
N LYS A 3 21.17 -10.31 14.74
CA LYS A 3 20.53 -11.62 14.94
C LYS A 3 20.83 -12.49 13.72
N GLY A 4 21.06 -13.79 13.93
CA GLY A 4 21.32 -14.74 12.86
C GLY A 4 22.78 -14.76 12.36
N GLN A 5 23.03 -15.56 11.33
CA GLN A 5 24.35 -15.75 10.73
C GLN A 5 24.29 -15.55 9.22
N ALA A 6 25.21 -14.74 8.69
CA ALA A 6 25.46 -14.60 7.27
C ALA A 6 26.94 -14.33 7.01
N GLN A 7 27.42 -14.82 5.86
CA GLN A 7 28.74 -14.50 5.32
C GLN A 7 28.58 -13.57 4.12
N ILE A 8 29.38 -12.51 4.07
CA ILE A 8 29.31 -11.50 3.01
C ILE A 8 30.62 -11.57 2.22
N ASN A 9 30.51 -11.88 0.93
CA ASN A 9 31.65 -11.96 0.02
C ASN A 9 31.39 -11.06 -1.18
N GLN A 10 32.34 -10.19 -1.51
CA GLN A 10 32.27 -9.34 -2.69
C GLN A 10 33.33 -9.79 -3.70
N THR A 11 32.93 -9.87 -4.96
CA THR A 11 33.83 -10.15 -6.10
C THR A 11 33.64 -9.10 -7.19
N GLY A 12 34.56 -9.05 -8.14
CA GLY A 12 34.54 -8.08 -9.25
C GLY A 12 35.37 -6.84 -8.99
N THR A 13 35.28 -5.88 -9.91
CA THR A 13 36.00 -4.61 -9.86
C THR A 13 35.09 -3.47 -9.41
N ALA A 14 35.67 -2.39 -8.89
CA ALA A 14 34.90 -1.22 -8.44
C ALA A 14 33.94 -0.71 -9.54
N GLY A 15 32.67 -0.51 -9.18
CA GLY A 15 31.62 -0.09 -10.12
C GLY A 15 31.00 -1.22 -10.95
N ALA A 16 31.44 -2.46 -10.77
CA ALA A 16 30.85 -3.67 -11.37
C ALA A 16 30.97 -4.87 -10.40
N THR A 17 30.71 -4.61 -9.11
CA THR A 17 30.87 -5.61 -8.06
C THR A 17 29.66 -6.53 -7.94
N SER A 18 29.91 -7.77 -7.52
CA SER A 18 28.88 -8.72 -7.13
C SER A 18 29.06 -9.09 -5.66
N THR A 19 28.15 -8.61 -4.82
CA THR A 19 28.13 -8.91 -3.39
C THR A 19 27.18 -10.08 -3.13
N THR A 20 27.69 -11.16 -2.56
CA THR A 20 26.88 -12.32 -2.15
C THR A 20 26.77 -12.38 -0.64
N ILE A 21 25.54 -12.38 -0.14
CA ILE A 21 25.19 -12.52 1.27
C ILE A 21 24.64 -13.93 1.44
N LYS A 22 25.49 -14.84 1.94
CA LYS A 22 25.11 -16.23 2.21
C LYS A 22 24.60 -16.33 3.64
N GLN A 23 23.27 -16.35 3.79
CA GLN A 23 22.57 -16.49 5.06
C GLN A 23 22.50 -17.98 5.45
N SER A 24 22.72 -18.30 6.72
CA SER A 24 22.71 -19.68 7.25
C SER A 24 21.61 -19.94 8.27
N THR A 25 20.96 -18.90 8.78
CA THR A 25 19.83 -19.00 9.72
C THR A 25 18.52 -18.57 9.04
N PRO A 26 17.34 -19.03 9.48
CA PRO A 26 16.05 -18.61 8.88
C PRO A 26 15.83 -17.09 8.89
N GLN A 27 16.41 -16.39 9.85
CA GLN A 27 16.40 -14.93 9.89
C GLN A 27 17.82 -14.41 10.11
N VAL A 28 18.18 -13.32 9.42
CA VAL A 28 19.36 -12.51 9.72
C VAL A 28 19.01 -11.02 9.76
N SER A 29 19.63 -10.26 10.65
CA SER A 29 19.56 -8.81 10.69
C SER A 29 20.96 -8.21 10.56
N ILE A 30 21.15 -7.42 9.51
CA ILE A 30 22.44 -6.85 9.12
C ILE A 30 22.32 -5.33 9.20
N ASN A 31 23.22 -4.71 9.98
CA ASN A 31 23.35 -3.26 10.04
C ASN A 31 24.40 -2.80 9.03
N TRP A 32 24.05 -1.80 8.23
CA TRP A 32 24.89 -1.23 7.19
C TRP A 32 25.17 0.24 7.47
N GLN A 33 26.38 0.71 7.19
CA GLN A 33 26.62 2.16 7.13
C GLN A 33 25.98 2.78 5.89
N SER A 34 25.98 2.05 4.78
CA SER A 34 25.33 2.41 3.53
C SER A 34 24.93 1.15 2.79
N PHE A 35 23.83 1.21 2.03
CA PHE A 35 23.43 0.15 1.11
C PHE A 35 23.04 0.79 -0.22
N ASN A 36 23.93 0.67 -1.20
CA ASN A 36 23.75 1.18 -2.56
C ASN A 36 24.09 0.05 -3.54
N VAL A 37 23.48 0.07 -4.72
CA VAL A 37 23.76 -0.89 -5.79
C VAL A 37 23.88 -0.12 -7.10
N GLY A 38 25.09 0.08 -7.59
CA GLY A 38 25.33 0.74 -8.88
C GLY A 38 24.75 -0.04 -10.07
N ASP A 39 24.63 0.62 -11.22
CA ASP A 39 24.00 0.08 -12.44
C ASP A 39 24.52 -1.30 -12.88
N LYS A 40 25.84 -1.49 -12.80
CA LYS A 40 26.52 -2.74 -13.14
C LYS A 40 26.80 -3.64 -11.93
N GLU A 41 26.31 -3.25 -10.76
CA GLU A 41 26.50 -3.99 -9.53
C GLU A 41 25.32 -4.92 -9.25
N ARG A 42 25.58 -5.92 -8.41
CA ARG A 42 24.55 -6.84 -7.94
C ARG A 42 24.75 -7.20 -6.48
N VAL A 43 23.64 -7.30 -5.76
CA VAL A 43 23.57 -7.96 -4.45
C VAL A 43 22.75 -9.23 -4.57
N ASN A 44 23.30 -10.35 -4.12
CA ASN A 44 22.66 -11.66 -4.15
C ASN A 44 22.52 -12.22 -2.74
N PHE A 45 21.29 -12.34 -2.25
CA PHE A 45 20.97 -13.02 -1.00
C PHE A 45 20.74 -14.50 -1.30
N VAL A 46 21.63 -15.35 -0.78
CA VAL A 46 21.48 -16.80 -0.81
C VAL A 46 21.02 -17.23 0.57
N GLN A 47 19.74 -17.55 0.68
CA GLN A 47 19.05 -17.82 1.94
C GLN A 47 18.68 -19.31 2.04
N PRO A 48 18.47 -19.86 3.25
CA PRO A 48 18.14 -21.27 3.43
C PRO A 48 16.94 -21.75 2.58
N ASP A 49 15.89 -20.96 2.51
CA ASP A 49 14.64 -21.25 1.78
C ASP A 49 13.90 -19.96 1.42
N ALA A 50 12.72 -20.09 0.80
CA ALA A 50 11.89 -18.95 0.39
C ALA A 50 11.20 -18.22 1.56
N SER A 51 11.14 -18.84 2.75
CA SER A 51 10.59 -18.23 3.97
C SER A 51 11.64 -17.48 4.78
N SER A 52 12.91 -17.66 4.44
CA SER A 52 14.01 -17.01 5.15
C SER A 52 14.00 -15.50 4.96
N LEU A 53 14.30 -14.75 6.02
CA LEU A 53 14.22 -13.29 6.07
C LEU A 53 15.60 -12.64 6.29
N ALA A 54 15.99 -11.76 5.38
CA ALA A 54 17.15 -10.88 5.51
C ALA A 54 16.69 -9.44 5.77
N ILE A 55 16.92 -8.95 6.99
CA ILE A 55 16.64 -7.56 7.37
C ILE A 55 17.91 -6.74 7.22
N ASN A 56 17.88 -5.74 6.35
CA ASN A 56 18.97 -4.82 6.09
C ASN A 56 18.59 -3.45 6.64
N ARG A 57 19.24 -3.02 7.73
CA ARG A 57 19.00 -1.72 8.35
C ARG A 57 20.19 -0.80 8.10
N ILE A 58 19.93 0.36 7.51
CA ILE A 58 20.95 1.37 7.23
C ILE A 58 21.01 2.34 8.41
N LEU A 59 22.18 2.45 9.04
CA LEU A 59 22.44 3.31 10.20
C LEU A 59 23.16 4.61 9.83
N GLY A 60 23.64 4.73 8.58
CA GLY A 60 24.20 5.97 8.08
C GLY A 60 23.15 7.05 7.87
N THR A 61 23.60 8.19 7.36
CA THR A 61 22.77 9.40 7.15
C THR A 61 22.31 9.58 5.70
N GLU A 62 22.77 8.72 4.80
CA GLU A 62 22.47 8.82 3.37
C GLU A 62 21.36 7.87 2.95
N GLY A 63 20.56 8.32 1.98
CA GLY A 63 19.56 7.49 1.33
C GLY A 63 20.20 6.34 0.54
N SER A 64 19.44 5.27 0.34
CA SER A 64 19.84 4.12 -0.47
C SER A 64 19.51 4.37 -1.94
N ILE A 65 20.49 4.22 -2.81
CA ILE A 65 20.34 4.33 -4.27
C ILE A 65 20.61 2.95 -4.88
N VAL A 66 19.57 2.40 -5.51
CA VAL A 66 19.60 1.12 -6.21
C VAL A 66 19.37 1.39 -7.69
N GLN A 67 20.41 1.21 -8.49
CA GLN A 67 20.41 1.30 -9.96
C GLN A 67 20.63 -0.06 -10.61
N GLY A 68 21.25 -1.01 -9.90
CA GLY A 68 21.56 -2.34 -10.42
C GLY A 68 20.61 -3.42 -9.94
N ASN A 69 21.17 -4.60 -9.67
CA ASN A 69 20.40 -5.81 -9.44
C ASN A 69 20.37 -6.21 -7.96
N ILE A 70 19.20 -6.51 -7.43
CA ILE A 70 19.05 -7.22 -6.15
C ILE A 70 18.34 -8.54 -6.42
N ARG A 71 18.91 -9.66 -5.96
CA ARG A 71 18.34 -11.00 -6.10
C ARG A 71 18.27 -11.70 -4.76
N ALA A 72 17.18 -12.39 -4.50
CA ALA A 72 17.02 -13.25 -3.32
C ALA A 72 16.10 -14.42 -3.64
N ASN A 73 16.39 -15.59 -3.08
CA ASN A 73 15.46 -16.72 -3.11
C ASN A 73 14.38 -16.64 -2.01
N GLY A 74 14.58 -15.80 -0.98
CA GLY A 74 13.63 -15.57 0.10
C GLY A 74 13.29 -14.09 0.28
N GLN A 75 13.00 -13.69 1.51
CA GLN A 75 12.45 -12.39 1.87
C GLN A 75 13.56 -11.38 2.18
N VAL A 76 13.42 -10.15 1.67
CA VAL A 76 14.36 -9.06 1.90
C VAL A 76 13.62 -7.84 2.43
N TRP A 77 14.02 -7.36 3.61
CA TRP A 77 13.59 -6.07 4.14
C TRP A 77 14.75 -5.07 4.05
N LEU A 78 14.48 -3.90 3.49
CA LEU A 78 15.42 -2.79 3.34
C LEU A 78 14.86 -1.57 4.10
N ILE A 79 15.52 -1.23 5.21
CA ILE A 79 15.09 -0.18 6.13
C ILE A 79 16.12 0.95 6.10
N ASN A 80 15.75 2.10 5.53
CA ASN A 80 16.59 3.29 5.51
C ASN A 80 15.77 4.55 5.81
N PRO A 81 15.86 5.10 7.04
CA PRO A 81 15.17 6.34 7.41
C PRO A 81 15.56 7.57 6.57
N ASN A 82 16.64 7.53 5.80
CA ASN A 82 17.07 8.66 4.96
C ASN A 82 16.53 8.57 3.52
N GLY A 83 15.73 7.55 3.21
CA GLY A 83 15.11 7.38 1.89
C GLY A 83 15.67 6.21 1.09
N ILE A 84 14.88 5.73 0.14
CA ILE A 84 15.24 4.63 -0.76
C ILE A 84 14.79 5.00 -2.17
N VAL A 85 15.73 4.94 -3.13
CA VAL A 85 15.49 5.20 -4.54
C VAL A 85 15.86 3.97 -5.35
N PHE A 86 14.88 3.33 -5.96
CA PHE A 86 15.08 2.36 -7.04
C PHE A 86 14.99 3.11 -8.37
N GLY A 87 16.11 3.40 -9.01
CA GLY A 87 16.07 4.14 -10.28
C GLY A 87 15.71 3.24 -11.47
N LYS A 88 15.64 3.84 -12.66
CA LYS A 88 15.08 3.24 -13.88
C LYS A 88 15.70 1.90 -14.32
N ASN A 89 16.96 1.66 -13.95
CA ASN A 89 17.69 0.44 -14.33
C ASN A 89 17.62 -0.64 -13.23
N ALA A 90 17.05 -0.30 -12.07
CA ALA A 90 16.96 -1.21 -10.95
C ALA A 90 16.12 -2.43 -11.31
N GLN A 91 16.65 -3.61 -10.99
CA GLN A 91 15.93 -4.88 -11.10
C GLN A 91 16.02 -5.63 -9.77
N VAL A 92 14.91 -5.68 -9.05
CA VAL A 92 14.80 -6.40 -7.79
C VAL A 92 13.96 -7.64 -8.02
N ASN A 93 14.51 -8.83 -7.74
CA ASN A 93 13.82 -10.11 -7.89
C ASN A 93 14.00 -10.92 -6.60
N VAL A 94 12.95 -11.01 -5.80
CA VAL A 94 13.01 -11.60 -4.44
C VAL A 94 11.82 -12.51 -4.15
N GLY A 95 11.85 -13.25 -3.05
CA GLY A 95 10.67 -13.97 -2.53
C GLY A 95 9.59 -13.01 -2.01
N GLY A 96 10.02 -11.94 -1.34
CA GLY A 96 9.19 -10.80 -0.98
C GLY A 96 10.03 -9.62 -0.51
N LEU A 97 9.49 -8.41 -0.65
CA LEU A 97 10.19 -7.15 -0.41
C LEU A 97 9.41 -6.28 0.57
N VAL A 98 10.09 -5.79 1.62
CA VAL A 98 9.73 -4.55 2.30
C VAL A 98 10.82 -3.53 2.02
N ALA A 99 10.47 -2.36 1.48
CA ALA A 99 11.38 -1.21 1.42
C ALA A 99 10.73 -0.04 2.15
N THR A 100 11.40 0.49 3.18
CA THR A 100 10.77 1.41 4.13
C THR A 100 11.70 2.49 4.66
N THR A 101 11.15 3.69 4.86
CA THR A 101 11.77 4.75 5.69
C THR A 101 11.34 4.73 7.15
N LEU A 102 10.29 3.97 7.48
CA LEU A 102 9.88 3.65 8.85
C LEU A 102 10.72 2.48 9.38
N ASP A 103 10.86 2.37 10.70
CA ASP A 103 11.62 1.30 11.36
C ASP A 103 10.70 0.35 12.14
N THR A 104 11.20 -0.82 12.51
CA THR A 104 10.49 -1.77 13.37
C THR A 104 11.38 -2.19 14.55
N ALA A 105 10.85 -2.09 15.77
CA ALA A 105 11.60 -2.43 16.97
C ALA A 105 11.91 -3.94 17.06
N ASN A 106 11.00 -4.78 16.55
CA ASN A 106 11.07 -6.24 16.65
C ASN A 106 10.96 -6.90 15.26
N PRO A 107 11.97 -6.72 14.38
CA PRO A 107 11.92 -7.34 13.06
C PRO A 107 12.04 -8.86 13.19
N GLY A 108 11.18 -9.63 12.52
CA GLY A 108 11.47 -11.05 12.33
C GLY A 108 10.32 -12.04 12.20
N SER A 109 9.07 -11.63 12.37
CA SER A 109 7.96 -12.57 12.22
C SER A 109 7.28 -12.36 10.88
N LEU A 110 7.27 -13.41 10.04
CA LEU A 110 6.44 -13.49 8.83
C LEU A 110 5.08 -14.14 9.12
N THR A 111 4.65 -14.02 10.39
CA THR A 111 3.35 -14.44 10.90
C THR A 111 2.88 -13.38 11.90
N GLY A 112 1.64 -12.92 11.76
CA GLY A 112 1.07 -11.88 12.62
C GLY A 112 1.37 -10.46 12.13
N ALA A 113 0.97 -9.48 12.94
CA ALA A 113 1.18 -8.07 12.65
C ALA A 113 2.64 -7.67 12.88
N GLN A 114 3.18 -6.87 11.96
CA GLN A 114 4.48 -6.23 12.05
C GLN A 114 4.30 -4.72 11.93
N ARG A 115 4.53 -4.01 13.03
CA ARG A 115 4.46 -2.55 13.06
C ARG A 115 5.75 -1.92 12.60
N PHE A 116 5.62 -1.00 11.66
CA PHE A 116 6.64 -0.08 11.22
C PHE A 116 6.23 1.33 11.63
N ASN A 117 7.12 2.10 12.23
CA ASN A 117 6.86 3.47 12.62
C ASN A 117 8.14 4.30 12.62
N GLY A 118 7.99 5.60 12.53
CA GLY A 118 9.10 6.53 12.54
C GLY A 118 8.66 7.91 12.07
N ASN A 119 9.55 8.89 12.20
CA ASN A 119 9.27 10.28 11.87
C ASN A 119 10.03 10.74 10.61
N SER A 120 10.52 9.79 9.79
CA SER A 120 11.28 10.11 8.58
C SER A 120 10.40 10.78 7.54
N THR A 121 10.76 11.98 7.11
CA THR A 121 10.11 12.69 6.00
C THR A 121 10.67 12.26 4.63
N ALA A 122 11.63 11.33 4.60
CA ALA A 122 12.22 10.85 3.36
C ALA A 122 11.27 9.92 2.60
N ALA A 123 11.50 9.76 1.30
CA ALA A 123 10.64 9.00 0.41
C ALA A 123 11.18 7.61 0.09
N VAL A 124 10.27 6.69 -0.22
CA VAL A 124 10.56 5.49 -1.00
C VAL A 124 10.06 5.71 -2.42
N THR A 125 10.96 5.73 -3.39
CA THR A 125 10.62 5.97 -4.80
C THR A 125 11.08 4.80 -5.67
N ASN A 126 10.16 4.27 -6.48
CA ASN A 126 10.47 3.26 -7.50
C ASN A 126 10.31 3.83 -8.90
N SER A 127 11.33 3.68 -9.75
CA SER A 127 11.28 3.90 -11.19
C SER A 127 11.77 2.69 -11.98
N GLY A 128 12.20 1.61 -11.30
CA GLY A 128 12.68 0.37 -11.90
C GLY A 128 11.65 -0.75 -11.84
N LEU A 129 12.12 -1.99 -11.93
CA LEU A 129 11.30 -3.20 -11.84
C LEU A 129 11.49 -3.89 -10.48
N LEU A 130 10.41 -3.99 -9.71
CA LEU A 130 10.36 -4.71 -8.44
C LEU A 130 9.48 -5.95 -8.61
N SER A 131 10.09 -7.13 -8.54
CA SER A 131 9.40 -8.41 -8.73
C SER A 131 9.51 -9.27 -7.47
N ALA A 132 8.37 -9.70 -6.96
CA ALA A 132 8.26 -10.80 -6.01
C ALA A 132 8.04 -12.13 -6.74
N SER A 133 8.38 -13.22 -6.07
CA SER A 133 8.05 -14.58 -6.52
C SER A 133 6.55 -14.83 -6.45
N GLU A 134 6.05 -15.88 -7.08
CA GLU A 134 4.64 -16.27 -7.02
C GLU A 134 4.18 -16.45 -5.56
N GLY A 135 3.05 -15.84 -5.19
CA GLY A 135 2.56 -15.83 -3.80
C GLY A 135 3.29 -14.87 -2.86
N GLY A 136 4.32 -14.17 -3.35
CA GLY A 136 5.14 -13.24 -2.60
C GLY A 136 4.49 -11.86 -2.42
N TYR A 137 5.28 -10.88 -1.99
CA TYR A 137 4.78 -9.51 -1.80
C TYR A 137 5.81 -8.43 -2.09
N VAL A 138 5.34 -7.22 -2.40
CA VAL A 138 6.14 -5.99 -2.41
C VAL A 138 5.43 -4.92 -1.59
N ALA A 139 6.06 -4.46 -0.51
CA ALA A 139 5.55 -3.40 0.35
C ALA A 139 6.53 -2.21 0.36
N LEU A 140 6.06 -1.04 -0.08
CA LEU A 140 6.80 0.23 0.00
C LEU A 140 6.16 1.11 1.07
N LEU A 141 6.92 1.49 2.10
CA LEU A 141 6.40 2.18 3.28
C LEU A 141 7.18 3.46 3.61
N GLY A 142 6.49 4.51 4.05
CA GLY A 142 7.13 5.76 4.46
C GLY A 142 6.12 6.87 4.69
N HIS A 143 6.55 8.12 4.89
CA HIS A 143 5.62 9.25 4.80
C HIS A 143 5.28 9.60 3.35
N ARG A 144 6.23 9.35 2.44
CA ARG A 144 6.03 9.51 1.00
C ARG A 144 6.45 8.25 0.27
N VAL A 145 5.54 7.72 -0.53
CA VAL A 145 5.78 6.55 -1.39
C VAL A 145 5.37 6.92 -2.81
N SER A 146 6.25 6.67 -3.78
CA SER A 146 5.96 6.92 -5.19
C SER A 146 6.42 5.76 -6.05
N ASN A 147 5.50 5.20 -6.84
CA ASN A 147 5.84 4.23 -7.88
C ASN A 147 5.63 4.85 -9.26
N GLN A 148 6.72 5.00 -10.01
CA GLN A 148 6.79 5.43 -11.40
C GLN A 148 7.35 4.32 -12.31
N GLY A 149 7.69 3.15 -11.75
CA GLY A 149 8.20 1.97 -12.44
C GLY A 149 7.17 0.85 -12.52
N GLU A 150 7.64 -0.38 -12.48
CA GLU A 150 6.80 -1.57 -12.44
C GLU A 150 6.98 -2.35 -11.14
N ILE A 151 5.87 -2.77 -10.54
CA ILE A 151 5.84 -3.67 -9.40
C ILE A 151 5.01 -4.90 -9.79
N ASN A 152 5.61 -6.08 -9.65
CA ASN A 152 4.98 -7.34 -10.01
C ASN A 152 5.03 -8.33 -8.83
N ALA A 153 3.87 -8.79 -8.38
CA ALA A 153 3.71 -9.85 -7.37
C ALA A 153 2.63 -10.84 -7.84
N PRO A 154 2.96 -11.79 -8.74
CA PRO A 154 1.99 -12.75 -9.26
C PRO A 154 1.44 -13.62 -8.14
N ALA A 155 0.11 -13.85 -8.11
CA ALA A 155 -0.58 -14.53 -7.01
C ALA A 155 -0.27 -13.97 -5.59
N GLY A 156 0.25 -12.74 -5.53
CA GLY A 156 0.78 -12.11 -4.34
C GLY A 156 0.21 -10.72 -4.08
N THR A 157 0.82 -9.97 -3.17
CA THR A 157 0.30 -8.69 -2.69
C THR A 157 1.27 -7.55 -2.94
N VAL A 158 0.76 -6.43 -3.47
CA VAL A 158 1.51 -5.16 -3.51
C VAL A 158 0.86 -4.17 -2.54
N ALA A 159 1.67 -3.50 -1.72
CA ALA A 159 1.19 -2.49 -0.79
C ALA A 159 2.05 -1.22 -0.83
N LEU A 160 1.39 -0.06 -0.93
CA LEU A 160 2.02 1.26 -0.88
C LEU A 160 1.46 2.03 0.33
N GLY A 161 2.14 1.94 1.47
CA GLY A 161 1.67 2.50 2.74
C GLY A 161 2.34 3.83 3.07
N ALA A 162 1.59 4.93 3.00
CA ALA A 162 2.07 6.27 3.36
C ALA A 162 1.50 6.73 4.71
N GLY A 163 2.33 6.86 5.74
CA GLY A 163 1.91 7.30 7.09
C GLY A 163 3.05 7.32 8.10
N SER A 164 2.76 7.75 9.33
CA SER A 164 3.73 7.79 10.44
C SER A 164 3.93 6.42 11.09
N ALA A 165 2.93 5.54 10.94
CA ALA A 165 3.06 4.13 11.25
C ALA A 165 2.22 3.27 10.31
N VAL A 166 2.69 2.06 10.03
CA VAL A 166 2.03 1.07 9.18
C VAL A 166 2.18 -0.30 9.82
N ASP A 167 1.07 -1.02 9.97
CA ASP A 167 1.09 -2.43 10.34
C ASP A 167 0.94 -3.28 9.08
N LEU A 168 1.86 -4.23 8.89
CA LEU A 168 1.76 -5.27 7.88
C LEU A 168 1.30 -6.57 8.54
N GLN A 169 0.21 -7.16 8.05
CA GLN A 169 -0.31 -8.44 8.56
C GLN A 169 0.21 -9.58 7.69
N PHE A 170 1.05 -10.45 8.26
CA PHE A 170 1.59 -11.61 7.57
C PHE A 170 0.91 -12.92 8.00
N ASN A 171 0.83 -13.86 7.06
CA ASN A 171 0.50 -15.26 7.32
C ASN A 171 1.41 -16.16 6.48
N ASN A 172 2.34 -16.87 7.12
CA ASN A 172 3.25 -17.81 6.47
C ASN A 172 3.94 -17.22 5.21
N ASN A 173 4.53 -16.03 5.36
CA ASN A 173 5.23 -15.25 4.31
C ASN A 173 4.34 -14.58 3.27
N GLN A 174 3.02 -14.71 3.35
CA GLN A 174 2.10 -13.94 2.53
C GLN A 174 1.69 -12.67 3.28
N LEU A 175 1.62 -11.55 2.56
CA LEU A 175 1.09 -10.30 3.10
C LEU A 175 -0.43 -10.30 2.89
N LEU A 176 -1.19 -10.38 3.99
CA LEU A 176 -2.65 -10.44 3.97
C LEU A 176 -3.32 -9.06 4.03
N GLY A 177 -2.68 -8.08 4.65
CA GLY A 177 -3.28 -6.78 4.87
C GLY A 177 -2.29 -5.73 5.31
N VAL A 178 -2.67 -4.48 5.09
CA VAL A 178 -1.91 -3.29 5.48
C VAL A 178 -2.84 -2.32 6.18
N GLN A 179 -2.44 -1.85 7.36
CA GLN A 179 -3.16 -0.81 8.09
C GLN A 179 -2.24 0.39 8.29
N VAL A 180 -2.67 1.56 7.82
CA VAL A 180 -1.93 2.81 7.91
C VAL A 180 -2.48 3.66 9.05
N TYR A 181 -1.59 4.23 9.85
CA TYR A 181 -1.92 5.16 10.92
C TYR A 181 -1.31 6.51 10.58
N GLU A 182 -2.15 7.54 10.51
CA GLU A 182 -1.72 8.90 10.20
C GLU A 182 -1.30 9.67 11.46
N SER A 183 -0.25 10.48 11.29
CA SER A 183 0.05 11.60 12.17
C SER A 183 0.86 12.65 11.40
N LEU A 184 0.39 13.18 10.26
CA LEU A 184 0.85 14.42 9.60
C LEU A 184 0.04 14.70 8.31
N LEU A 185 -0.24 15.98 8.01
CA LEU A 185 -1.09 16.47 6.89
C LEU A 185 -0.55 16.19 5.47
N ASP A 186 0.68 15.66 5.34
CA ASP A 186 1.40 15.53 4.05
C ASP A 186 1.76 14.07 3.68
N ALA A 187 1.14 13.08 4.31
CA ALA A 187 1.34 11.68 3.92
C ALA A 187 0.84 11.44 2.49
N MET A 188 1.69 10.89 1.62
CA MET A 188 1.36 10.73 0.19
C MET A 188 1.81 9.38 -0.34
N SER A 189 0.86 8.64 -0.92
CA SER A 189 1.12 7.44 -1.71
C SER A 189 0.66 7.69 -3.15
N GLU A 190 1.58 7.62 -4.10
CA GLU A 190 1.31 7.86 -5.52
C GLU A 190 1.77 6.66 -6.37
N ASN A 191 0.95 6.29 -7.34
CA ASN A 191 1.32 5.36 -8.39
C ASN A 191 1.08 5.99 -9.77
N GLY A 192 2.16 6.34 -10.47
CA GLY A 192 2.16 6.73 -11.89
C GLY A 192 2.64 5.61 -12.83
N GLY A 193 3.15 4.50 -12.27
CA GLY A 193 3.61 3.32 -13.00
C GLY A 193 2.60 2.16 -13.00
N VAL A 194 3.10 0.94 -13.16
CA VAL A 194 2.30 -0.29 -13.21
C VAL A 194 2.41 -1.05 -11.89
N VAL A 195 1.28 -1.47 -11.36
CA VAL A 195 1.18 -2.45 -10.27
C VAL A 195 0.42 -3.66 -10.79
N ARG A 196 1.06 -4.84 -10.77
CA ARG A 196 0.46 -6.13 -11.09
C ARG A 196 0.47 -7.00 -9.85
N ALA A 197 -0.71 -7.31 -9.36
CA ALA A 197 -0.97 -8.32 -8.34
C ALA A 197 -2.16 -9.15 -8.83
N ASP A 198 -2.14 -10.46 -8.61
CA ASP A 198 -3.26 -11.30 -9.03
C ASP A 198 -4.34 -11.30 -7.97
N ALA A 199 -5.44 -10.61 -8.26
CA ALA A 199 -6.61 -10.59 -7.41
C ALA A 199 -7.29 -11.97 -7.33
N ALA A 200 -7.07 -12.88 -8.28
CA ALA A 200 -7.74 -14.18 -8.30
C ALA A 200 -7.37 -15.03 -7.09
N ALA A 201 -6.09 -15.09 -6.71
CA ALA A 201 -5.65 -15.85 -5.54
C ALA A 201 -6.20 -15.26 -4.23
N ALA A 202 -6.25 -13.93 -4.11
CA ALA A 202 -6.86 -13.24 -2.98
C ALA A 202 -8.38 -13.42 -2.93
N ILE A 203 -9.04 -13.46 -4.09
CA ILE A 203 -10.47 -13.74 -4.21
C ILE A 203 -10.75 -15.21 -3.87
N GLU A 204 -9.93 -16.16 -4.33
CA GLU A 204 -10.07 -17.59 -4.04
C GLU A 204 -9.89 -17.89 -2.55
N SER A 205 -8.91 -17.26 -1.89
CA SER A 205 -8.75 -17.37 -0.43
C SER A 205 -9.94 -16.77 0.32
N PHE A 206 -10.41 -15.59 -0.09
CA PHE A 206 -11.62 -14.99 0.46
C PHE A 206 -12.87 -15.85 0.24
N LEU A 207 -13.03 -16.47 -0.93
CA LEU A 207 -14.15 -17.35 -1.25
C LEU A 207 -14.09 -18.66 -0.44
N ALA A 208 -12.90 -19.22 -0.25
CA ALA A 208 -12.69 -20.38 0.61
C ALA A 208 -13.05 -20.07 2.07
N GLU A 209 -12.66 -18.91 2.60
CA GLU A 209 -13.04 -18.45 3.94
C GLU A 209 -14.54 -18.14 4.05
N ALA A 210 -15.11 -17.45 3.06
CA ALA A 210 -16.54 -17.10 3.03
C ALA A 210 -17.43 -18.34 2.93
N SER A 211 -17.03 -19.35 2.16
CA SER A 211 -17.77 -20.61 2.00
C SER A 211 -17.81 -21.48 3.26
N GLN A 212 -16.87 -21.27 4.19
CA GLN A 212 -16.87 -21.94 5.50
C GLN A 212 -17.84 -21.29 6.51
N GLY A 213 -18.53 -20.21 6.14
CA GLY A 213 -19.55 -19.56 6.97
C GLY A 213 -19.02 -18.92 8.26
N GLN A 214 -17.69 -18.83 8.43
CA GLN A 214 -17.05 -18.31 9.64
C GLN A 214 -16.91 -16.78 9.66
N HIS A 215 -17.17 -16.11 8.54
CA HIS A 215 -17.16 -14.66 8.47
C HIS A 215 -18.55 -14.11 8.79
N GLN A 216 -18.83 -13.92 10.09
CA GLN A 216 -19.68 -12.81 10.47
C GLN A 216 -18.81 -11.56 10.24
N PRO A 217 -19.17 -10.65 9.31
CA PRO A 217 -18.49 -9.37 9.25
C PRO A 217 -18.50 -8.81 10.66
N ALA A 218 -17.32 -8.50 11.21
CA ALA A 218 -17.27 -7.86 12.50
C ALA A 218 -18.24 -6.67 12.45
N ASP A 219 -19.09 -6.54 13.47
CA ASP A 219 -19.91 -5.34 13.62
C ASP A 219 -18.97 -4.20 13.99
N VAL A 220 -18.22 -3.71 13.00
CA VAL A 220 -17.28 -2.59 13.07
C VAL A 220 -17.98 -1.30 13.49
N ASN A 221 -19.32 -1.33 13.54
CA ASN A 221 -20.18 -0.23 13.95
C ASN A 221 -20.52 -0.22 15.45
N LYS A 222 -20.01 -1.16 16.27
CA LYS A 222 -20.26 -1.13 17.73
C LYS A 222 -19.77 0.15 18.40
N GLU A 223 -18.66 0.73 17.92
CA GLU A 223 -18.11 2.00 18.39
C GLU A 223 -18.62 3.23 17.60
N ALA A 224 -19.30 3.02 16.47
CA ALA A 224 -19.78 4.09 15.59
C ALA A 224 -21.15 4.65 16.01
N LYS A 225 -21.80 4.08 17.03
CA LYS A 225 -22.97 4.68 17.70
C LYS A 225 -22.57 5.93 18.50
N VAL A 226 -21.86 6.86 17.88
CA VAL A 226 -21.74 8.22 18.38
C VAL A 226 -23.15 8.79 18.30
N GLN A 227 -23.75 9.02 19.47
CA GLN A 227 -25.01 9.74 19.51
C GLN A 227 -24.78 11.11 18.89
N PRO A 228 -25.68 11.61 18.04
CA PRO A 228 -25.60 12.97 17.53
C PRO A 228 -25.88 13.94 18.68
N GLU A 229 -24.91 14.11 19.57
CA GLU A 229 -24.93 15.19 20.54
C GLU A 229 -24.68 16.48 19.77
N SER A 230 -25.41 17.54 20.12
CA SER A 230 -25.48 18.79 19.38
C SER A 230 -24.16 19.57 19.41
N ALA A 231 -23.15 19.09 18.70
CA ALA A 231 -21.92 19.82 18.45
C ALA A 231 -22.17 20.89 17.37
N ALA A 232 -21.49 22.03 17.49
CA ALA A 232 -21.54 23.12 16.52
C ALA A 232 -20.99 22.73 15.12
N LEU A 233 -20.29 21.59 15.03
CA LEU A 233 -19.72 21.02 13.80
C LEU A 233 -20.14 19.55 13.70
N ILE A 234 -20.42 19.09 12.48
CA ILE A 234 -20.75 17.69 12.20
C ILE A 234 -19.44 16.90 12.18
N ASP A 235 -19.32 15.88 13.04
CA ASP A 235 -18.20 14.94 13.01
C ASP A 235 -18.23 14.15 11.67
N PRO A 236 -17.14 14.15 10.87
CA PRO A 236 -17.09 13.45 9.59
C PRO A 236 -17.40 11.96 9.69
N LYS A 237 -17.02 11.29 10.79
CA LYS A 237 -17.33 9.88 11.03
C LYS A 237 -18.84 9.68 11.19
N VAL A 238 -19.51 10.55 11.95
CA VAL A 238 -20.98 10.51 12.12
C VAL A 238 -21.68 10.76 10.79
N MET A 239 -21.21 11.73 10.01
CA MET A 239 -21.74 12.00 8.68
C MET A 239 -21.65 10.77 7.77
N MET A 240 -20.48 10.12 7.71
CA MET A 240 -20.29 8.92 6.88
C MET A 240 -21.12 7.73 7.37
N TYR A 241 -21.30 7.58 8.69
CA TYR A 241 -22.16 6.55 9.25
C TYR A 241 -23.62 6.75 8.82
N VAL A 242 -24.17 7.95 9.04
CA VAL A 242 -25.55 8.28 8.63
C VAL A 242 -25.74 8.13 7.13
N LEU A 243 -24.76 8.56 6.33
CA LEU A 243 -24.79 8.37 4.89
C LEU A 243 -24.84 6.88 4.51
N SER A 244 -24.01 6.04 5.14
CA SER A 244 -24.01 4.60 4.87
C SER A 244 -25.35 3.90 5.17
N GLU A 245 -26.13 4.43 6.11
CA GLU A 245 -27.44 3.87 6.49
C GLU A 245 -28.60 4.47 5.68
N THR A 246 -28.37 5.56 4.94
CA THR A 246 -29.40 6.28 4.17
C THR A 246 -29.23 6.15 2.66
N VAL A 247 -28.03 5.83 2.18
CA VAL A 247 -27.78 5.54 0.76
C VAL A 247 -28.64 4.34 0.32
N PRO A 248 -29.42 4.47 -0.77
CA PRO A 248 -30.22 3.36 -1.27
C PRO A 248 -29.37 2.13 -1.62
N ASP A 249 -29.89 0.93 -1.32
CA ASP A 249 -29.18 -0.34 -1.56
C ASP A 249 -28.79 -0.58 -3.03
N ASP A 250 -29.46 0.09 -3.98
CA ASP A 250 -29.19 0.00 -5.41
C ASP A 250 -28.42 1.21 -5.98
N ALA A 251 -28.12 2.21 -5.15
CA ALA A 251 -27.40 3.41 -5.57
C ALA A 251 -25.96 3.10 -5.96
N LEU A 252 -25.44 3.92 -6.87
CA LEU A 252 -24.04 3.97 -7.25
C LEU A 252 -23.36 5.03 -6.40
N VAL A 253 -22.29 4.68 -5.69
CA VAL A 253 -21.52 5.62 -4.87
C VAL A 253 -20.24 5.97 -5.62
N VAL A 254 -20.01 7.26 -5.88
CA VAL A 254 -18.75 7.76 -6.40
C VAL A 254 -18.08 8.60 -5.33
N GLU A 255 -16.92 8.16 -4.87
CA GLU A 255 -16.20 8.71 -3.74
C GLU A 255 -14.91 9.40 -4.21
N GLU A 256 -14.74 10.66 -3.78
CA GLU A 256 -13.50 11.41 -3.86
C GLU A 256 -13.42 12.37 -2.66
N ALA A 257 -13.25 11.81 -1.48
CA ALA A 257 -13.20 12.53 -0.22
C ALA A 257 -12.00 12.05 0.63
N PRO A 258 -10.74 12.32 0.21
CA PRO A 258 -9.54 11.72 0.79
C PRO A 258 -9.46 11.77 2.33
N THR A 259 -9.85 12.91 2.92
CA THR A 259 -9.83 13.13 4.37
C THR A 259 -10.82 12.26 5.15
N SER A 260 -11.91 11.82 4.53
CA SER A 260 -13.01 11.10 5.19
C SER A 260 -13.32 9.72 4.58
N ALA A 261 -12.64 9.35 3.49
CA ALA A 261 -12.85 8.10 2.75
C ALA A 261 -12.76 6.87 3.65
N ALA A 262 -11.81 6.86 4.58
CA ALA A 262 -11.61 5.77 5.52
C ALA A 262 -12.86 5.45 6.35
N PHE A 263 -13.62 6.48 6.78
CA PHE A 263 -14.87 6.28 7.51
C PHE A 263 -15.97 5.73 6.62
N LEU A 264 -16.10 6.23 5.39
CA LEU A 264 -17.08 5.69 4.44
C LEU A 264 -16.79 4.23 4.12
N HIS A 265 -15.53 3.87 3.85
CA HIS A 265 -15.14 2.50 3.54
C HIS A 265 -15.34 1.54 4.73
N GLN A 266 -15.29 2.07 5.96
CA GLN A 266 -15.62 1.30 7.15
C GLN A 266 -17.12 0.98 7.25
N PHE A 267 -18.00 1.88 6.82
CA PHE A 267 -19.44 1.77 7.05
C PHE A 267 -20.25 1.32 5.84
N LEU A 268 -19.79 1.66 4.63
CA LEU A 268 -20.52 1.43 3.39
C LEU A 268 -20.62 -0.06 3.10
N LYS A 269 -21.85 -0.56 3.09
CA LYS A 269 -22.16 -1.95 2.75
C LYS A 269 -22.26 -2.07 1.23
N VAL A 270 -21.22 -2.57 0.58
CA VAL A 270 -21.26 -2.94 -0.84
C VAL A 270 -22.03 -4.24 -1.00
N ARG A 271 -23.26 -4.15 -1.48
CA ARG A 271 -24.20 -5.27 -1.63
C ARG A 271 -24.22 -5.87 -3.04
N ARG A 272 -23.73 -5.14 -4.04
CA ARG A 272 -23.72 -5.56 -5.45
C ARG A 272 -22.38 -5.26 -6.12
N PRO A 273 -21.94 -6.07 -7.10
CA PRO A 273 -20.80 -5.72 -7.93
C PRO A 273 -20.99 -4.35 -8.57
N LEU A 274 -19.90 -3.58 -8.71
CA LEU A 274 -19.92 -2.27 -9.36
C LEU A 274 -20.90 -1.28 -8.71
N GLN A 275 -20.99 -1.30 -7.38
CA GLN A 275 -21.83 -0.37 -6.61
C GLN A 275 -21.05 0.85 -6.11
N ALA A 276 -19.79 0.69 -5.73
CA ALA A 276 -18.94 1.77 -5.21
C ALA A 276 -17.72 1.96 -6.10
N PHE A 277 -17.41 3.23 -6.39
CA PHE A 277 -16.31 3.67 -7.24
C PHE A 277 -15.55 4.72 -6.45
N GLY A 278 -14.25 4.52 -6.29
CA GLY A 278 -13.38 5.46 -5.61
C GLY A 278 -12.09 5.64 -6.40
N LEU A 279 -11.23 6.50 -5.88
CA LEU A 279 -9.92 6.71 -6.47
C LEU A 279 -9.05 5.44 -6.36
N SER A 280 -8.34 5.10 -7.43
CA SER A 280 -7.30 4.06 -7.40
C SER A 280 -5.96 4.57 -6.87
N SER A 281 -5.81 5.88 -6.66
CA SER A 281 -4.60 6.58 -6.20
C SER A 281 -4.94 7.98 -5.65
N GLY A 282 -3.99 8.76 -5.14
CA GLY A 282 -4.25 10.08 -4.50
C GLY A 282 -4.58 11.28 -5.41
N GLY A 283 -5.05 11.08 -6.65
CA GLY A 283 -5.37 12.19 -7.58
C GLY A 283 -6.71 12.89 -7.27
N LEU A 284 -6.84 14.18 -7.63
CA LEU A 284 -8.08 14.97 -7.46
C LEU A 284 -8.72 15.33 -8.81
N GLY A 285 -10.06 15.45 -8.83
CA GLY A 285 -10.85 15.94 -9.97
C GLY A 285 -11.62 14.87 -10.76
N PHE A 286 -11.57 13.60 -10.34
CA PHE A 286 -12.30 12.50 -10.94
C PHE A 286 -13.77 12.43 -10.49
N GLY A 287 -14.06 12.73 -9.22
CA GLY A 287 -15.30 12.40 -8.56
C GLY A 287 -16.54 12.92 -9.28
N LEU A 288 -16.57 14.22 -9.60
CA LEU A 288 -17.74 14.83 -10.24
C LEU A 288 -17.93 14.37 -11.71
N PRO A 289 -16.90 14.41 -12.58
CA PRO A 289 -17.01 13.84 -13.92
C PRO A 289 -17.36 12.34 -13.93
N GLY A 290 -16.78 11.58 -13.00
CA GLY A 290 -17.05 10.16 -12.82
C GLY A 290 -18.51 9.91 -12.46
N ALA A 291 -19.05 10.66 -11.49
CA ALA A 291 -20.44 10.55 -11.09
C ALA A 291 -21.43 10.89 -12.23
N ILE A 292 -21.11 11.92 -13.02
CA ILE A 292 -21.88 12.27 -14.23
C ILE A 292 -21.85 11.13 -15.26
N GLY A 293 -20.66 10.57 -15.53
CA GLY A 293 -20.51 9.43 -16.43
C GLY A 293 -21.30 8.21 -15.95
N MET A 294 -21.28 7.93 -14.65
CA MET A 294 -22.04 6.84 -14.05
C MET A 294 -23.56 7.05 -14.18
N ALA A 295 -24.05 8.27 -13.96
CA ALA A 295 -25.47 8.59 -14.13
C ALA A 295 -25.92 8.45 -15.59
N LEU A 296 -25.07 8.84 -16.55
CA LEU A 296 -25.34 8.66 -17.97
C LEU A 296 -25.35 7.18 -18.38
N ALA A 297 -24.43 6.38 -17.85
CA ALA A 297 -24.33 4.96 -18.15
C ALA A 297 -25.41 4.11 -17.46
N ASN A 298 -26.01 4.59 -16.37
CA ASN A 298 -26.96 3.83 -15.56
C ASN A 298 -28.29 4.59 -15.37
N PRO A 299 -29.05 4.82 -16.47
CA PRO A 299 -30.33 5.51 -16.37
C PRO A 299 -31.29 4.76 -15.42
N GLY A 300 -31.77 5.45 -14.40
CA GLY A 300 -32.70 4.92 -13.40
C GLY A 300 -32.07 4.48 -12.07
N ARG A 301 -30.73 4.43 -11.97
CA ARG A 301 -30.05 4.24 -10.68
C ARG A 301 -29.63 5.59 -10.12
N ARG A 302 -29.82 5.76 -8.81
CA ARG A 302 -29.36 6.97 -8.13
C ARG A 302 -27.83 6.94 -8.02
N VAL A 303 -27.18 8.04 -8.40
CA VAL A 303 -25.77 8.24 -8.10
C VAL A 303 -25.66 9.11 -6.86
N VAL A 304 -24.76 8.75 -5.95
CA VAL A 304 -24.41 9.51 -4.77
C VAL A 304 -22.95 9.89 -4.91
N ALA A 305 -22.69 11.16 -5.22
CA ALA A 305 -21.35 11.70 -5.36
C ALA A 305 -20.87 12.28 -4.02
N LEU A 306 -19.82 11.71 -3.47
CA LEU A 306 -19.24 12.06 -2.17
C LEU A 306 -17.88 12.69 -2.41
N ILE A 307 -17.86 14.01 -2.54
CA ILE A 307 -16.73 14.76 -3.10
C ILE A 307 -16.30 15.83 -2.11
N GLY A 308 -15.00 15.88 -1.79
CA GLY A 308 -14.42 16.97 -1.02
C GLY A 308 -14.51 18.31 -1.76
N ASP A 309 -14.48 19.43 -1.05
CA ASP A 309 -14.52 20.76 -1.65
C ASP A 309 -13.31 21.01 -2.57
N GLY A 310 -12.11 20.64 -2.14
CA GLY A 310 -10.88 20.70 -2.93
C GLY A 310 -10.99 19.90 -4.23
N SER A 311 -11.51 18.68 -4.15
CA SER A 311 -11.82 17.81 -5.29
C SER A 311 -12.83 18.42 -6.25
N ALA A 312 -13.91 18.98 -5.71
CA ALA A 312 -14.96 19.59 -6.50
C ALA A 312 -14.44 20.77 -7.32
N MET A 313 -13.52 21.59 -6.78
CA MET A 313 -12.96 22.75 -7.50
C MET A 313 -12.26 22.40 -8.82
N TYR A 314 -11.65 21.21 -8.95
CA TYR A 314 -10.99 20.79 -10.19
C TYR A 314 -11.95 20.59 -11.36
N ALA A 315 -13.20 20.26 -11.05
CA ALA A 315 -14.19 19.88 -12.03
C ALA A 315 -15.55 20.54 -11.79
N ILE A 316 -15.61 21.67 -11.09
CA ILE A 316 -16.86 22.27 -10.58
C ILE A 316 -17.85 22.62 -11.70
N GLN A 317 -17.33 22.90 -12.90
CA GLN A 317 -18.12 23.05 -14.13
C GLN A 317 -19.00 21.83 -14.45
N GLY A 318 -18.67 20.65 -13.94
CA GLY A 318 -19.48 19.43 -14.05
C GLY A 318 -20.89 19.59 -13.48
N LEU A 319 -21.10 20.45 -12.48
CA LEU A 319 -22.44 20.73 -11.95
C LEU A 319 -23.37 21.32 -13.02
N TRP A 320 -22.82 22.14 -13.93
CA TRP A 320 -23.58 22.65 -15.08
C TRP A 320 -24.00 21.50 -15.98
N THR A 321 -23.10 20.55 -16.28
CA THR A 321 -23.41 19.37 -17.11
C THR A 321 -24.48 18.50 -16.46
N ALA A 322 -24.35 18.22 -15.15
CA ALA A 322 -25.35 17.45 -14.40
C ALA A 322 -26.74 18.11 -14.45
N ALA A 323 -26.80 19.43 -14.22
CA ALA A 323 -28.04 20.20 -14.27
C ALA A 323 -28.62 20.28 -15.69
N HIS A 324 -27.78 20.55 -16.70
CA HIS A 324 -28.18 20.68 -18.10
C HIS A 324 -28.76 19.38 -18.64
N LEU A 325 -28.15 18.24 -18.27
CA LEU A 325 -28.60 16.90 -18.65
C LEU A 325 -29.66 16.32 -17.70
N ARG A 326 -30.04 17.06 -16.65
CA ARG A 326 -31.02 16.66 -15.63
C ARG A 326 -30.69 15.32 -14.96
N LEU A 327 -29.42 15.10 -14.66
CA LEU A 327 -28.93 13.89 -14.01
C LEU A 327 -29.14 13.97 -12.50
N ALA A 328 -29.55 12.86 -11.89
CA ALA A 328 -29.67 12.71 -10.45
C ALA A 328 -28.32 12.23 -9.87
N VAL A 329 -27.42 13.20 -9.67
CA VAL A 329 -26.07 13.04 -9.09
C VAL A 329 -25.93 13.96 -7.88
#